data_AF-A0A7J8NLK2-F1
#
_entry.id   AF-A0A7J8NLK2-F1
#
_cell.length_a   1.000
_cell.length_b   1.000
_cell.length_c   1.000
_cell.angle_alpha   90.00
_cell.angle_beta   90.00
_cell.angle_gamma   90.00
#
_symmetry.space_group_name_H-M   'P 1'
#
loop_
_entity.id
_entity.type
_entity.pdbx_description
1 polymer ?
#
loop_
_entity_poly.entity_id
_entity_poly.type
_entity_poly.pdbx_seq_one_letter_code
_entity_poly.pdbx_strand_id
1 'polypeptide(L)' 'MSSDHFFRSIVYASLHAVKRRELWHFLRALAVLVERPWMLTCDFNSILDGSERKCGASISRVGCKGFVTET' A
#
# COMPACT_ATOMS: atom_id res chain seq x y z
N MET A 1 -0.98 -34.75 -2.17
CA MET A 1 -1.42 -33.41 -1.73
C MET A 1 -0.83 -32.41 -2.70
N SER A 2 -1.67 -31.65 -3.40
CA SER A 2 -1.20 -30.56 -4.28
C SER A 2 -0.70 -29.43 -3.39
N SER A 3 0.55 -29.00 -3.56
CA SER A 3 1.04 -27.79 -2.89
C SER A 3 0.48 -26.59 -3.64
N ASP A 4 -0.46 -25.89 -3.04
CA ASP A 4 -0.90 -24.60 -3.56
C ASP A 4 0.25 -23.61 -3.39
N HIS A 5 0.82 -23.15 -4.51
CA HIS A 5 1.86 -22.13 -4.46
C HIS A 5 1.24 -20.75 -4.54
N PHE A 6 1.74 -19.85 -3.71
CA PHE A 6 1.37 -18.45 -3.70
C PHE A 6 2.63 -17.58 -3.83
N PHE A 7 2.45 -16.36 -4.32
CA PHE A 7 3.50 -15.36 -4.33
C PHE A 7 3.46 -14.54 -3.06
N ARG A 8 4.63 -14.13 -2.58
CA ARG A 8 4.74 -13.21 -1.44
C ARG A 8 5.69 -12.08 -1.77
N SER A 9 5.23 -10.85 -1.55
CA SER A 9 6.04 -9.64 -1.65
C SER A 9 6.11 -8.95 -0.29
N ILE A 10 7.31 -8.54 0.10
CA ILE A 10 7.56 -7.74 1.30
C ILE A 10 8.06 -6.37 0.84
N VAL A 11 7.34 -5.29 1.18
CA VAL A 11 7.65 -3.95 0.68
C VAL A 11 7.85 -2.97 1.82
N TYR A 12 8.88 -2.16 1.71
CA TYR A 12 9.11 -0.99 2.56
C TYR A 12 9.06 0.26 1.68
N ALA A 13 7.98 1.03 1.78
CA ALA A 13 7.72 2.16 0.90
C ALA A 13 8.55 3.40 1.28
N SER A 14 8.79 4.28 0.31
CA SER A 14 9.53 5.51 0.54
C SER A 14 8.80 6.50 1.48
N LEU A 15 9.56 7.30 2.22
CA LEU A 15 9.02 8.43 2.99
C LEU A 15 8.54 9.59 2.09
N HIS A 16 8.94 9.62 0.82
CA HIS A 16 8.52 10.63 -0.15
C HIS A 16 7.18 10.27 -0.79
N ALA A 17 6.18 11.16 -0.65
CA ALA A 17 4.81 10.92 -1.14
C ALA A 17 4.73 10.61 -2.65
N VAL A 18 5.55 11.29 -3.47
CA VAL A 18 5.58 11.06 -4.94
C VAL A 18 6.04 9.63 -5.25
N LYS A 19 7.13 9.17 -4.63
CA LYS A 19 7.66 7.81 -4.82
C LYS A 19 6.68 6.74 -4.33
N ARG A 20 5.89 7.03 -3.28
CA ARG A 20 4.82 6.13 -2.84
C ARG A 20 3.70 5.99 -3.87
N ARG A 21 3.29 7.09 -4.50
CA ARG A 21 2.28 7.04 -5.57
C ARG A 21 2.76 6.20 -6.76
N GLU A 22 4.02 6.33 -7.15
CA GLU A 22 4.63 5.49 -8.19
C GLU A 22 4.61 4.01 -7.80
N LEU A 23 4.99 3.68 -6.56
CA LEU A 23 4.87 2.32 -6.03
C LEU A 23 3.44 1.78 -6.11
N TRP A 24 2.42 2.61 -5.85
CA TRP A 24 1.03 2.20 -5.98
C TRP A 24 0.62 1.89 -7.41
N HIS A 25 1.03 2.71 -8.37
CA HIS A 25 0.80 2.40 -9.79
C HIS A 25 1.46 1.08 -10.20
N PHE A 26 2.69 0.83 -9.73
CA PHE A 26 3.39 -0.42 -9.99
C PHE A 26 2.67 -1.63 -9.37
N LEU A 27 2.30 -1.56 -8.08
CA LEU A 27 1.59 -2.65 -7.39
C LEU A 27 0.23 -2.94 -8.02
N ARG A 28 -0.50 -1.90 -8.47
CA ARG A 28 -1.76 -2.07 -9.22
C ARG A 28 -1.55 -2.78 -10.55
N ALA A 29 -0.54 -2.39 -11.32
CA ALA A 29 -0.19 -3.06 -12.57
C ALA A 29 0.20 -4.52 -12.32
N LEU A 30 0.97 -4.78 -11.26
CA LEU A 30 1.37 -6.13 -10.88
C LEU A 30 0.16 -6.98 -10.47
N ALA A 31 -0.79 -6.42 -9.71
CA ALA A 31 -1.99 -7.13 -9.26
C ALA A 31 -2.82 -7.72 -10.42
N VAL A 32 -2.86 -7.02 -11.57
CA VAL A 32 -3.55 -7.50 -12.79
C VAL A 32 -2.78 -8.65 -13.46
N LEU A 33 -1.46 -8.71 -13.28
CA LEU A 33 -0.59 -9.69 -13.93
C LEU A 33 -0.37 -10.95 -13.10
N VAL A 34 -0.62 -10.93 -11.79
CA VAL A 34 -0.37 -12.10 -10.94
C VAL A 34 -1.51 -13.11 -11.06
N GLU A 35 -1.23 -14.26 -11.67
CA GLU A 35 -2.19 -15.33 -11.95
C GLU A 35 -2.44 -16.30 -10.77
N ARG A 36 -1.76 -16.11 -9.64
CA ARG A 36 -1.84 -16.99 -8.45
C ARG A 36 -2.14 -16.19 -7.19
N PRO A 37 -2.56 -16.82 -6.08
CA PRO A 37 -2.73 -16.12 -4.82
C PRO A 37 -1.47 -15.31 -4.48
N TRP A 38 -1.66 -14.04 -4.15
CA TRP A 38 -0.58 -13.11 -3.89
C TRP A 38 -0.77 -12.43 -2.54
N MET A 39 0.20 -12.61 -1.67
CA MET A 39 0.25 -11.96 -0.37
C MET A 39 1.23 -10.79 -0.44
N LEU A 40 0.72 -9.60 -0.09
CA LEU A 40 1.50 -8.39 0.01
C LEU A 40 1.59 -7.98 1.48
N THR A 41 2.79 -7.98 2.06
CA THR A 41 3.03 -7.54 3.45
C THR A 41 3.95 -6.32 3.44
N CYS A 42 3.51 -5.18 3.98
CA CYS A 42 4.23 -3.93 3.77
C CYS A 42 4.14 -2.94 4.92
N ASP A 43 5.16 -2.09 5.03
CA ASP A 43 5.06 -0.76 5.63
C ASP A 43 5.00 0.26 4.48
N PHE A 44 3.84 0.87 4.32
CA PHE A 44 3.60 1.83 3.24
C PHE A 44 3.95 3.26 3.60
N ASN A 45 4.44 3.55 4.81
CA ASN A 45 4.75 4.91 5.26
C ASN A 45 3.61 5.91 4.93
N SER A 46 2.36 5.45 5.03
CA SER A 46 1.16 6.16 4.65
C SER A 46 0.09 5.93 5.71
N ILE A 47 -0.70 6.97 5.97
CA ILE A 47 -1.83 6.92 6.89
C ILE A 47 -3.08 6.78 6.02
N LEU A 48 -3.76 5.64 6.13
CA LEU A 48 -4.98 5.33 5.40
C LEU A 48 -6.14 6.14 5.95
N ASP A 49 -6.23 6.20 7.27
CA ASP A 49 -7.31 6.88 7.96
C ASP A 49 -6.80 7.73 9.13
N GLY A 50 -7.49 8.84 9.39
CA GLY A 50 -7.16 9.73 10.50
C GLY A 50 -7.15 9.04 11.87
N SER A 51 -7.97 8.00 12.04
CA SER A 51 -8.05 7.20 13.28
C SER A 51 -6.81 6.35 13.55
N GLU A 52 -5.96 6.08 12.55
CA GLU A 52 -4.71 5.33 12.74
C GLU A 52 -3.66 6.14 13.52
N ARG A 53 -3.72 7.47 13.47
CA ARG A 53 -2.81 8.33 14.23
C ARG A 53 -3.19 8.33 15.71
N LYS A 54 -2.40 7.65 16.54
CA LYS A 54 -2.41 7.83 17.99
C LYS A 54 -1.40 8.91 18.38
N CYS A 55 -1.89 10.11 18.70
CA CYS A 55 -1.14 11.33 19.06
C CYS A 55 -0.39 12.05 17.91
N GLY A 56 -0.45 13.38 17.88
CA GLY A 56 0.23 14.26 16.91
C GLY A 56 -0.56 15.54 16.57
N ALA A 57 0.01 16.39 15.71
CA ALA A 57 -0.67 17.59 15.21
C ALA A 57 -1.96 17.25 14.44
N SER A 58 -2.92 18.19 14.42
CA SER A 58 -4.21 18.04 13.75
C SER A 58 -4.06 17.57 12.30
N ILE A 59 -4.87 16.59 11.91
CA ILE A 59 -4.81 15.95 10.59
C ILE A 59 -5.00 16.99 9.49
N SER A 60 -3.96 17.20 8.68
CA SER A 60 -4.14 17.71 7.33
C SER A 60 -4.92 16.66 6.54
N ARG A 61 -6.19 16.96 6.20
CA ARG A 61 -7.04 16.09 5.37
C ARG A 61 -6.42 15.76 4.01
N VAL A 62 -5.36 16.46 3.60
CA VAL A 62 -4.62 16.21 2.35
C VAL A 62 -3.81 14.91 2.42
N GLY A 63 -3.27 14.56 3.58
CA GLY A 63 -2.41 13.37 3.75
C GLY A 63 -3.15 12.02 3.69
N CYS A 64 -4.42 11.98 4.13
CA CYS A 64 -5.24 10.76 4.15
C CYS A 64 -6.01 10.51 2.85
N LYS A 65 -6.16 11.52 1.99
CA LYS A 65 -6.96 11.42 0.76
C LYS A 65 -6.29 10.60 -0.36
N GLY A 66 -5.00 10.30 -0.25
CA GLY A 66 -4.25 9.63 -1.33
C GLY A 66 -4.56 8.14 -1.51
N PHE A 67 -5.19 7.48 -0.53
CA PHE A 67 -5.36 6.03 -0.57
C PHE A 67 -6.73 5.59 -1.10
N VAL A 68 -7.80 6.35 -0.79
CA VAL A 68 -9.19 5.92 -1.08
C VAL A 68 -9.68 6.37 -2.46
N THR A 69 -9.16 7.46 -3.03
CA THR A 69 -9.62 7.96 -4.35
C THR A 69 -8.94 7.31 -5.54
N GLU A 70 -7.99 6.39 -5.33
CA GLU A 70 -7.29 5.69 -6.43
C GLU A 70 -7.43 4.15 -6.36
N THR A 71 -8.31 3.63 -5.52
CA THR A 71 -8.77 2.23 -5.49
C THR A 71 -10.09 2.10 -6.22
#